data_AF-A0A7S1RME7-F1
#
_entry.id   AF-A0A7S1RME7-F1
#
_cell.length_a   1.000
_cell.length_b   1.000
_cell.length_c   1.000
_cell.angle_alpha   90.00
_cell.angle_beta   90.00
_cell.angle_gamma   90.00
#
_symmetry.space_group_name_H-M   'P 1'
#
loop_
_entity.id
_entity.type
_entity.pdbx_description
1 polymer ?
#
loop_
_entity_poly.entity_id
_entity_poly.type
_entity_poly.pdbx_seq_one_letter_code
_entity_poly.pdbx_strand_id
1 'polypeptide(L)'
;VSAQGTQYAIKRAARSAFFRAPPATKSLEMRGLIFPSALIFLVTGALALDPCPGETRGGRTCNFNDENGYEFRVCQRVVGSAGEPLAVANGQSWWLVSGQQEREAAMTAQISAAGGDSWCTCALCTSEVIAKVGCSSIPIECAATDVQWVLASTDSKLQALQECLASKCAAPTQQLSDASMEDPTASRSRLAALPSTLSWSVGLMAAVAMFGFLVLLARRWAASRDPVGARRLIDADSGEELS
;
A
#
# COMPACT_ATOMS: atom_id res chain seq x y z
N VAL A 1 29.94 38.99 11.50
CA VAL A 1 30.74 38.47 12.64
C VAL A 1 29.82 38.35 13.84
N SER A 2 29.28 37.15 14.08
CA SER A 2 28.92 36.71 15.42
C SER A 2 28.81 35.19 15.38
N ALA A 3 29.80 34.55 15.97
CA ALA A 3 29.97 33.12 16.12
C ALA A 3 29.54 32.76 17.53
N GLN A 4 28.73 31.70 17.67
CA GLN A 4 28.48 30.89 18.86
C GLN A 4 27.38 29.88 18.43
N GLY A 5 27.55 28.57 18.41
CA GLY A 5 28.45 27.72 19.16
C GLY A 5 27.64 26.95 20.19
N THR A 6 27.17 25.75 19.84
CA THR A 6 26.86 24.71 20.82
C THR A 6 26.83 23.34 20.16
N GLN A 7 27.86 22.56 20.47
CA GLN A 7 27.97 21.15 20.16
C GLN A 7 26.93 20.36 20.96
N TYR A 8 26.18 19.49 20.30
CA TYR A 8 25.46 18.40 20.96
C TYR A 8 26.14 17.07 20.63
N ALA A 9 27.00 16.64 21.56
CA ALA A 9 27.58 15.32 21.61
C ALA A 9 26.60 14.40 22.37
N ILE A 10 25.92 13.49 21.67
CA ILE A 10 25.12 12.44 22.29
C ILE A 10 25.95 11.15 22.31
N LYS A 11 26.38 10.77 23.51
CA LYS A 11 27.05 9.52 23.85
C LYS A 11 26.04 8.56 24.51
N ARG A 12 26.11 7.29 24.09
CA ARG A 12 25.66 6.04 24.77
C ARG A 12 24.13 5.82 24.79
N ALA A 13 23.61 4.61 24.71
CA ALA A 13 24.18 3.32 25.12
C ALA A 13 23.62 2.17 24.27
N ALA A 14 24.51 1.24 23.90
CA ALA A 14 24.12 -0.08 23.42
C ALA A 14 23.48 -0.87 24.58
N ARG A 15 22.19 -1.21 24.44
CA ARG A 15 21.52 -2.21 25.27
C ARG A 15 21.35 -3.49 24.46
N SER A 16 22.17 -4.47 24.79
CA SER A 16 22.02 -5.86 24.36
C SER A 16 20.72 -6.43 24.92
N ALA A 17 19.72 -6.62 24.06
CA ALA A 17 18.47 -7.29 24.42
C ALA A 17 18.66 -8.81 24.27
N PHE A 18 18.55 -9.50 25.40
CA PHE A 18 18.44 -10.95 25.53
C PHE A 18 17.23 -11.46 24.75
N PHE A 19 17.45 -12.25 23.69
CA PHE A 19 16.41 -13.04 23.05
C PHE A 19 16.12 -14.28 23.91
N ARG A 20 14.91 -14.33 24.51
CA ARG A 20 14.40 -15.49 25.23
C ARG A 20 13.45 -16.23 24.29
N ALA A 21 13.80 -17.46 23.91
CA ALA A 21 12.99 -18.31 23.04
C ALA A 21 11.66 -18.70 23.73
N PRO A 22 10.53 -18.71 23.00
CA PRO A 22 9.26 -19.20 23.53
C PRO A 22 9.22 -20.74 23.60
N PRO A 23 8.54 -21.33 24.61
CA PRO A 23 8.38 -22.77 24.72
C PRO A 23 7.37 -23.33 23.71
N ALA A 24 7.70 -24.53 23.20
CA ALA A 24 6.90 -25.29 22.25
C ALA A 24 5.49 -25.61 22.79
N THR A 25 4.46 -25.17 22.07
CA THR A 25 3.06 -25.51 22.34
C THR A 25 2.72 -26.86 21.71
N LYS A 26 2.08 -27.72 22.51
CA LYS A 26 1.66 -29.07 22.12
C LYS A 26 0.44 -29.03 21.20
N SER A 27 0.52 -29.84 20.16
CA SER A 27 -0.54 -30.13 19.19
C SER A 27 -1.77 -30.71 19.87
N LEU A 28 -2.91 -30.02 19.79
CA LEU A 28 -4.22 -30.54 20.21
C LEU A 28 -4.96 -31.03 18.96
N GLU A 29 -5.11 -32.34 18.83
CA GLU A 29 -6.05 -32.97 17.89
C GLU A 29 -7.48 -32.59 18.26
N MET A 30 -8.15 -31.82 17.41
CA MET A 30 -9.57 -31.51 17.55
C MET A 30 -10.35 -32.27 16.48
N ARG A 31 -11.01 -33.36 16.90
CA ARG A 31 -11.87 -34.20 16.08
C ARG A 31 -13.24 -33.53 15.87
N GLY A 32 -13.50 -33.24 14.60
CA GLY A 32 -14.75 -33.00 13.86
C GLY A 32 -16.10 -32.92 14.58
N LEU A 33 -16.77 -31.78 14.37
CA LEU A 33 -18.22 -31.67 14.19
C LEU A 33 -18.49 -30.73 13.01
N ILE A 34 -19.08 -31.26 11.93
CA ILE A 34 -19.43 -30.52 10.70
C ILE A 34 -20.86 -29.96 10.89
N PHE A 35 -20.97 -28.69 11.24
CA PHE A 35 -22.20 -27.91 11.10
C PHE A 35 -22.16 -27.18 9.75
N PRO A 36 -23.19 -27.27 8.88
CA PRO A 36 -23.29 -26.47 7.67
C PRO A 36 -23.73 -25.05 8.05
N SER A 37 -22.85 -24.31 8.73
CA SER A 37 -23.05 -22.88 8.97
C SER A 37 -22.82 -22.12 7.68
N ALA A 38 -23.88 -21.47 7.20
CA ALA A 38 -23.81 -20.49 6.13
C ALA A 38 -22.78 -19.41 6.51
N LEU A 39 -21.59 -19.52 5.90
CA LEU A 39 -20.45 -18.66 6.15
C LEU A 39 -20.70 -17.35 5.41
N ILE A 40 -21.38 -16.42 6.09
CA ILE A 40 -21.45 -15.02 5.67
C ILE A 40 -20.02 -14.47 5.80
N PHE A 41 -19.29 -14.46 4.68
CA PHE A 41 -18.03 -13.72 4.57
C PHE A 41 -18.36 -12.23 4.61
N LEU A 42 -18.35 -11.65 5.80
CA LEU A 42 -18.18 -10.20 5.96
C LEU A 42 -16.81 -9.88 5.38
N VAL A 43 -16.77 -9.42 4.13
CA VAL A 43 -15.57 -8.83 3.54
C VAL A 43 -15.37 -7.49 4.24
N THR A 44 -14.77 -7.51 5.42
CA THR A 44 -14.14 -6.34 6.01
C THR A 44 -12.92 -6.03 5.16
N GLY A 45 -13.15 -5.26 4.09
CA GLY A 45 -12.07 -4.66 3.31
C GLY A 45 -11.31 -3.72 4.22
N ALA A 46 -10.20 -4.18 4.78
CA ALA A 46 -9.20 -3.25 5.30
C ALA A 46 -8.80 -2.37 4.12
N LEU A 47 -9.04 -1.07 4.22
CA LEU A 47 -8.59 -0.09 3.24
C LEU A 47 -7.05 -0.09 3.29
N ALA A 48 -6.45 -0.96 2.50
CA ALA A 48 -5.01 -0.96 2.30
C ALA A 48 -4.66 0.35 1.59
N LEU A 49 -3.62 1.02 2.08
CA LEU A 49 -3.15 2.28 1.54
C LEU A 49 -2.49 2.02 0.18
N ASP A 50 -2.78 2.87 -0.82
CA ASP A 50 -2.14 2.74 -2.13
C ASP A 50 -0.63 3.09 -2.03
N PRO A 51 0.23 2.47 -2.86
CA PRO A 51 1.62 2.90 -2.97
C PRO A 51 1.73 4.35 -3.45
N CYS A 52 2.56 5.15 -2.77
CA CYS A 52 2.83 6.53 -3.14
C CYS A 52 3.79 6.58 -4.35
N PRO A 53 3.43 7.23 -5.47
CA PRO A 53 4.23 7.24 -6.70
C PRO A 53 5.57 7.95 -6.51
N GLY A 54 6.64 7.19 -6.27
CA GLY A 54 7.99 7.72 -6.08
C GLY A 54 8.59 7.36 -4.72
N GLU A 55 7.77 6.91 -3.76
CA GLU A 55 8.26 6.43 -2.46
C GLU A 55 9.00 5.08 -2.62
N THR A 56 10.18 4.99 -2.00
CA THR A 56 11.02 3.80 -2.01
C THR A 56 11.25 3.19 -0.62
N ARG A 57 10.81 3.87 0.44
CA ARG A 57 10.88 3.43 1.84
C ARG A 57 9.53 2.84 2.27
N GLY A 58 9.47 2.27 3.47
CA GLY A 58 8.20 1.96 4.16
C GLY A 58 7.23 1.07 3.38
N GLY A 59 7.71 0.16 2.53
CA GLY A 59 6.81 -0.64 1.67
C GLY A 59 6.12 0.15 0.57
N ARG A 60 6.61 1.35 0.26
CA ARG A 60 6.07 2.32 -0.71
C ARG A 60 4.75 2.97 -0.28
N THR A 61 4.31 2.79 0.96
CA THR A 61 3.07 3.36 1.50
C THR A 61 3.39 4.42 2.56
N CYS A 62 2.56 5.45 2.69
CA CYS A 62 2.78 6.53 3.66
C CYS A 62 2.14 6.21 5.02
N ASN A 63 2.61 5.16 5.68
CA ASN A 63 2.11 4.74 7.00
C ASN A 63 3.23 4.29 7.95
N PHE A 64 4.40 4.92 7.89
CA PHE A 64 5.57 4.54 8.67
C PHE A 64 6.16 5.71 9.47
N ASN A 65 7.01 5.34 10.44
CA ASN A 65 7.84 6.27 11.19
C ASN A 65 9.31 6.06 10.83
N ASP A 66 10.11 7.11 10.84
CA ASP A 66 11.58 6.96 10.73
C ASP A 66 12.26 6.73 12.08
N GLU A 67 13.58 6.59 12.05
CA GLU A 67 14.43 6.39 13.24
C GLU A 67 14.42 7.57 14.22
N ASN A 68 14.03 8.77 13.77
CA ASN A 68 13.92 9.96 14.58
C ASN A 68 12.49 10.18 15.11
N GLY A 69 11.57 9.27 14.79
CA GLY A 69 10.17 9.31 15.21
C GLY A 69 9.30 10.26 14.37
N TYR A 70 9.76 10.71 13.21
CA TYR A 70 8.92 11.48 12.30
C TYR A 70 7.89 10.58 11.63
N GLU A 71 6.65 11.05 11.55
CA GLU A 71 5.51 10.29 11.06
C GLU A 71 5.24 10.65 9.59
N PHE A 72 5.59 9.72 8.69
CA PHE A 72 5.43 9.88 7.24
C PHE A 72 4.07 9.36 6.80
N ARG A 73 3.09 10.27 6.77
CA ARG A 73 1.66 9.95 6.64
C ARG A 73 1.02 10.50 5.37
N VAL A 74 1.69 11.43 4.67
CA VAL A 74 1.10 12.18 3.57
C VAL A 74 1.81 11.85 2.27
N CYS A 75 1.09 11.33 1.28
CA CYS A 75 1.60 11.21 -0.08
C CYS A 75 1.34 12.53 -0.81
N GLN A 76 2.40 13.30 -1.02
CA GLN A 76 2.31 14.62 -1.64
C GLN A 76 3.09 14.64 -2.95
N ARG A 77 2.51 15.24 -4.00
CA ARG A 77 3.27 15.54 -5.22
C ARG A 77 4.27 16.65 -4.93
N VAL A 78 5.55 16.36 -5.19
CA VAL A 78 6.69 17.26 -4.92
C VAL A 78 7.60 17.44 -6.13
N VAL A 79 7.35 16.70 -7.21
CA VAL A 79 8.03 16.82 -8.50
C VAL A 79 6.99 17.21 -9.56
N GLY A 80 7.36 18.13 -10.44
CA GLY A 80 6.58 18.56 -11.58
C GLY A 80 6.71 17.63 -12.79
N SER A 81 5.99 17.94 -13.86
CA SER A 81 5.88 17.05 -15.01
C SER A 81 7.17 16.85 -15.81
N ALA A 82 8.14 17.77 -15.72
CA ALA A 82 9.43 17.66 -16.40
C ALA A 82 10.56 17.19 -15.47
N GLY A 83 10.23 16.68 -14.27
CA GLY A 83 11.21 16.20 -13.30
C GLY A 83 11.82 17.31 -12.42
N GLU A 84 11.29 18.52 -12.47
CA GLU A 84 11.68 19.67 -11.65
C GLU A 84 11.00 19.65 -10.28
N PRO A 85 11.55 20.31 -9.24
CA PRO A 85 10.85 20.50 -7.99
C PRO A 85 9.53 21.26 -8.18
N LEU A 86 8.43 20.73 -7.65
CA LEU A 86 7.12 21.36 -7.79
C LEU A 86 7.04 22.63 -6.93
N ALA A 87 6.71 23.76 -7.55
CA ALA A 87 6.46 25.02 -6.85
C ALA A 87 5.11 25.00 -6.12
N VAL A 88 5.11 25.41 -4.85
CA VAL A 88 3.91 25.47 -3.98
C VAL A 88 3.54 26.89 -3.55
N ALA A 89 4.45 27.86 -3.65
CA ALA A 89 4.13 29.27 -3.40
C ALA A 89 5.17 30.19 -4.02
N ASN A 90 4.75 31.21 -4.79
CA ASN A 90 5.66 32.24 -5.32
C ASN A 90 6.90 31.68 -6.06
N GLY A 91 6.76 30.56 -6.75
CA GLY A 91 7.88 29.86 -7.41
C GLY A 91 8.80 29.06 -6.47
N GLN A 92 8.54 29.04 -5.17
CA GLN A 92 9.26 28.25 -4.18
C GLN A 92 8.72 26.83 -4.12
N SER A 93 9.61 25.84 -4.06
CA SER A 93 9.28 24.43 -3.89
C SER A 93 8.82 24.11 -2.47
N TRP A 94 8.19 22.94 -2.29
CA TRP A 94 7.88 22.43 -0.95
C TRP A 94 9.15 22.27 -0.08
N TRP A 95 10.26 21.85 -0.69
CA TRP A 95 11.54 21.66 0.00
C TRP A 95 12.04 22.98 0.60
N LEU A 96 11.97 24.07 -0.16
CA LEU A 96 12.37 25.39 0.32
C LEU A 96 11.44 25.91 1.43
N VAL A 97 10.11 25.78 1.25
CA VAL A 97 9.13 26.30 2.24
C VAL A 97 9.15 25.51 3.56
N SER A 98 9.45 24.21 3.49
CA SER A 98 9.62 23.34 4.67
C SER A 98 11.00 23.47 5.32
N GLY A 99 11.94 24.20 4.72
CA GLY A 99 13.30 24.37 5.23
C GLY A 99 14.21 23.15 5.01
N GLN A 100 13.92 22.33 3.99
CA GLN A 100 14.65 21.14 3.58
C GLN A 100 15.30 21.30 2.20
N GLN A 101 15.66 22.53 1.80
CA GLN A 101 16.20 22.81 0.47
C GLN A 101 17.49 22.02 0.15
N GLU A 102 18.25 21.62 1.18
CA GLU A 102 19.46 20.81 1.01
C GLU A 102 19.18 19.40 0.48
N ARG A 103 17.94 18.92 0.61
CA ARG A 103 17.51 17.60 0.13
C ARG A 103 16.87 17.64 -1.25
N GLU A 104 16.47 18.82 -1.72
CA GLU A 104 15.64 19.00 -2.92
C GLU A 104 16.19 18.26 -4.14
N ALA A 105 17.46 18.53 -4.50
CA ALA A 105 18.07 17.95 -5.69
C ALA A 105 18.15 16.41 -5.61
N ALA A 106 18.59 15.89 -4.46
CA ALA A 106 18.75 14.45 -4.25
C ALA A 106 17.40 13.73 -4.26
N MET A 107 16.39 14.27 -3.57
CA MET A 107 15.06 13.66 -3.49
C MET A 107 14.31 13.76 -4.81
N THR A 108 14.38 14.90 -5.51
CA THR A 108 13.75 15.06 -6.83
C THR A 108 14.30 14.05 -7.83
N ALA A 109 15.62 13.85 -7.85
CA ALA A 109 16.26 12.85 -8.70
C ALA A 109 15.83 11.42 -8.32
N GLN A 110 15.77 11.10 -7.01
CA GLN A 110 15.35 9.79 -6.53
C GLN A 110 13.89 9.47 -6.88
N ILE A 111 12.97 10.42 -6.65
CA ILE A 111 11.54 10.27 -6.95
C ILE A 111 11.33 10.06 -8.46
N SER A 112 12.01 10.87 -9.28
CA SER A 112 11.95 10.75 -10.73
C SER A 112 12.53 9.41 -11.23
N ALA A 113 13.64 8.95 -10.65
CA ALA A 113 14.24 7.65 -10.99
C ALA A 113 13.36 6.47 -10.59
N ALA A 114 12.53 6.63 -9.56
CA ALA A 114 11.52 5.65 -9.16
C ALA A 114 10.24 5.69 -10.05
N GLY A 115 10.20 6.56 -11.07
CA GLY A 115 9.07 6.70 -11.98
C GLY A 115 7.84 7.34 -11.35
N GLY A 116 8.05 8.17 -10.32
CA GLY A 116 6.99 8.86 -9.61
C GLY A 116 7.16 10.37 -9.59
N ASP A 117 6.19 11.06 -9.02
CA ASP A 117 6.16 12.51 -8.84
C ASP A 117 5.87 12.92 -7.38
N SER A 118 5.65 11.93 -6.53
CA SER A 118 5.11 12.05 -5.19
C SER A 118 6.02 11.36 -4.17
N TRP A 119 5.91 11.79 -2.92
CA TRP A 119 6.76 11.28 -1.84
C TRP A 119 6.00 11.29 -0.52
N CYS A 120 6.32 10.34 0.37
CA CYS A 120 5.77 10.40 1.71
C CYS A 120 6.48 11.50 2.50
N THR A 121 5.74 12.54 2.84
CA THR A 121 6.20 13.66 3.66
C THR A 121 5.76 13.50 5.11
N CYS A 122 6.53 14.10 6.02
CA CYS A 122 6.16 14.16 7.44
C CYS A 122 4.83 14.92 7.60
N ALA A 123 3.92 14.39 8.42
CA ALA A 123 2.62 15.01 8.67
C ALA A 123 2.77 16.43 9.25
N LEU A 124 3.62 16.60 10.26
CA LEU A 124 3.87 17.89 10.89
C LEU A 124 4.47 18.90 9.91
N CYS A 125 5.51 18.52 9.17
CA CYS A 125 6.13 19.39 8.18
C CYS A 125 5.11 19.84 7.11
N THR A 126 4.24 18.93 6.69
CA THR A 126 3.21 19.25 5.69
C THR A 126 2.15 20.19 6.26
N SER A 127 1.74 19.99 7.52
CA SER A 127 0.84 20.91 8.24
C SER A 127 1.41 22.33 8.31
N GLU A 128 2.70 22.46 8.67
CA GLU A 128 3.39 23.75 8.73
C GLU A 128 3.50 24.43 7.35
N VAL A 129 3.72 23.66 6.28
CA VAL A 129 3.73 24.21 4.92
C VAL A 129 2.32 24.67 4.51
N ILE A 130 1.30 23.85 4.74
CA ILE A 130 -0.10 24.21 4.45
C ILE A 130 -0.50 25.49 5.19
N ALA A 131 -0.10 25.65 6.45
CA ALA A 131 -0.37 26.86 7.22
C ALA A 131 0.27 28.11 6.59
N LYS A 132 1.40 27.97 5.88
CA LYS A 132 2.09 29.08 5.20
C LYS A 132 1.52 29.38 3.81
N VAL A 133 1.18 28.36 3.02
CA VAL A 133 0.87 28.51 1.58
C VAL A 133 -0.58 28.23 1.19
N GLY A 134 -1.39 27.75 2.14
CA GLY A 134 -2.77 27.36 1.92
C GLY A 134 -2.93 25.94 1.36
N CYS A 135 -4.05 25.31 1.68
CA CYS A 135 -4.36 23.94 1.29
C CYS A 135 -4.44 23.75 -0.23
N SER A 136 -5.00 24.73 -0.97
CA SER A 136 -5.17 24.65 -2.42
C SER A 136 -3.85 24.39 -3.15
N SER A 137 -2.76 24.95 -2.65
CA SER A 137 -1.43 24.92 -3.26
C SER A 137 -0.68 23.59 -3.06
N ILE A 138 -1.18 22.71 -2.18
CA ILE A 138 -0.54 21.43 -1.84
C ILE A 138 -1.29 20.28 -2.51
N PRO A 139 -0.77 19.67 -3.58
CA PRO A 139 -1.37 18.48 -4.20
C PRO A 139 -1.10 17.23 -3.34
N ILE A 140 -2.19 16.62 -2.87
CA ILE A 140 -2.16 15.43 -2.00
C ILE A 140 -2.84 14.28 -2.73
N GLU A 141 -2.20 13.12 -2.75
CA GLU A 141 -2.75 11.87 -3.26
C GLU A 141 -3.53 11.17 -2.15
N CYS A 142 -4.85 11.37 -2.11
CA CYS A 142 -5.69 10.93 -0.99
C CYS A 142 -5.68 9.41 -0.78
N ALA A 143 -5.61 8.60 -1.85
CA ALA A 143 -5.62 7.14 -1.75
C ALA A 143 -4.31 6.56 -1.17
N ALA A 144 -3.20 7.29 -1.31
CA ALA A 144 -1.89 6.93 -0.79
C ALA A 144 -1.52 7.69 0.51
N THR A 145 -2.43 8.50 1.05
CA THR A 145 -2.27 9.27 2.30
C THR A 145 -3.03 8.59 3.43
N ASP A 146 -2.41 8.46 4.61
CA ASP A 146 -3.02 7.87 5.81
C ASP A 146 -4.00 8.87 6.47
N VAL A 147 -5.08 9.20 5.74
CA VAL A 147 -6.05 10.24 6.10
C VAL A 147 -6.70 9.95 7.45
N GLN A 148 -7.05 8.69 7.70
CA GLN A 148 -7.69 8.29 8.95
C GLN A 148 -6.78 8.54 10.16
N TRP A 149 -5.50 8.19 10.06
CA TRP A 149 -4.54 8.48 11.12
C TRP A 149 -4.42 9.99 11.37
N VAL A 150 -4.31 10.81 10.32
CA VAL A 150 -4.16 12.27 10.48
C VAL A 150 -5.40 12.90 11.08
N LEU A 151 -6.60 12.53 10.61
CA LEU A 151 -7.87 13.07 11.11
C LEU A 151 -8.20 12.58 12.53
N ALA A 152 -7.74 11.40 12.93
CA ALA A 152 -7.91 10.89 14.29
C ALA A 152 -6.87 11.43 15.30
N SER A 153 -5.81 12.09 14.82
CA SER A 153 -4.77 12.65 15.69
C SER A 153 -5.31 13.77 16.57
N THR A 154 -4.88 13.78 17.83
CA THR A 154 -5.19 14.84 18.79
C THR A 154 -4.11 15.93 18.86
N ASP A 155 -3.05 15.82 18.05
CA ASP A 155 -2.00 16.83 17.99
C ASP A 155 -2.51 18.09 17.27
N SER A 156 -2.66 19.18 18.01
CA SER A 156 -3.12 20.47 17.50
C SER A 156 -2.19 21.06 16.44
N LYS A 157 -0.93 20.63 16.36
CA LYS A 157 0.00 21.08 15.31
C LYS A 157 -0.37 20.54 13.93
N LEU A 158 -1.19 19.49 13.87
CA LEU A 158 -1.68 18.93 12.61
C LEU A 158 -2.95 19.61 12.10
N GLN A 159 -3.49 20.61 12.81
CA GLN A 159 -4.79 21.21 12.50
C GLN A 159 -4.90 21.69 11.03
N ALA A 160 -3.89 22.41 10.51
CA ALA A 160 -3.92 22.90 9.13
C ALA A 160 -3.97 21.75 8.10
N LEU A 161 -3.24 20.66 8.36
CA LEU A 161 -3.31 19.45 7.54
C LEU A 161 -4.65 18.73 7.70
N GLN A 162 -5.20 18.63 8.91
CA GLN A 162 -6.49 17.99 9.18
C GLN A 162 -7.62 18.70 8.42
N GLU A 163 -7.69 20.02 8.49
CA GLU A 163 -8.67 20.82 7.74
C GLU A 163 -8.48 20.67 6.23
N CYS A 164 -7.22 20.59 5.77
CA CYS A 164 -6.92 20.39 4.37
C CYS A 164 -7.33 19.00 3.86
N LEU A 165 -7.04 17.94 4.61
CA LEU A 165 -7.45 16.59 4.26
C LEU A 165 -8.96 16.42 4.37
N ALA A 166 -9.61 17.04 5.36
CA ALA A 166 -11.06 17.02 5.48
C ALA A 166 -11.74 17.67 4.26
N SER A 167 -11.12 18.68 3.64
CA SER A 167 -11.67 19.34 2.45
C SER A 167 -11.30 18.64 1.13
N LYS A 168 -10.06 18.17 0.98
CA LYS A 168 -9.56 17.54 -0.27
C LYS A 168 -9.83 16.05 -0.35
N CYS A 169 -9.67 15.38 0.78
CA CYS A 169 -9.72 13.95 0.93
C CYS A 169 -10.91 13.51 1.78
N ALA A 170 -11.94 14.36 1.92
CA ALA A 170 -13.27 13.88 2.26
C ALA A 170 -13.47 12.66 1.38
N ALA A 171 -13.54 11.49 2.02
CA ALA A 171 -13.77 10.27 1.30
C ALA A 171 -14.93 10.59 0.35
N PRO A 172 -14.92 10.14 -0.92
CA PRO A 172 -16.19 9.86 -1.54
C PRO A 172 -16.82 8.93 -0.51
N THR A 173 -17.68 9.52 0.34
CA THR A 173 -18.58 8.80 1.22
C THR A 173 -19.14 7.86 0.22
N GLN A 174 -18.73 6.58 0.29
CA GLN A 174 -19.06 5.66 -0.76
C GLN A 174 -20.51 5.95 -1.03
N GLN A 175 -20.81 6.41 -2.24
CA GLN A 175 -22.17 6.40 -2.70
C GLN A 175 -22.46 4.90 -2.85
N LEU A 176 -22.61 4.24 -1.71
CA LEU A 176 -23.52 3.15 -1.43
C LEU A 176 -24.95 3.53 -1.84
N SER A 177 -25.16 4.73 -2.40
CA SER A 177 -26.25 5.10 -3.28
C SER A 177 -26.42 4.16 -4.49
N ASP A 178 -25.42 3.36 -4.88
CA ASP A 178 -25.58 2.32 -5.92
C ASP A 178 -25.52 0.88 -5.40
N ALA A 179 -25.62 0.69 -4.08
CA ALA A 179 -26.40 -0.44 -3.57
C ALA A 179 -27.87 0.00 -3.49
N SER A 180 -28.40 0.47 -4.62
CA SER A 180 -29.84 0.35 -4.88
C SER A 180 -30.12 -1.14 -4.75
N MET A 181 -30.58 -1.56 -3.57
CA MET A 181 -31.53 -2.65 -3.48
C MET A 181 -32.60 -2.26 -4.48
N GLU A 182 -32.57 -2.88 -5.66
CA GLU A 182 -33.68 -2.82 -6.58
C GLU A 182 -34.91 -3.13 -5.74
N ASP A 183 -35.77 -2.13 -5.56
CA ASP A 183 -37.04 -2.30 -4.92
C ASP A 183 -37.75 -3.42 -5.69
N PRO A 184 -37.98 -4.60 -5.08
CA PRO A 184 -38.59 -5.72 -5.79
C PRO A 184 -40.02 -5.42 -6.25
N THR A 185 -40.61 -4.29 -5.82
CA THR A 185 -41.93 -3.86 -6.30
C THR A 185 -41.91 -3.07 -7.61
N ALA A 186 -40.77 -2.48 -8.02
CA ALA A 186 -40.66 -1.78 -9.31
C ALA A 186 -40.47 -2.75 -10.50
N SER A 187 -40.06 -4.00 -10.25
CA SER A 187 -39.82 -5.02 -11.28
C SER A 187 -41.06 -5.80 -11.72
N ARG A 188 -42.25 -5.57 -11.12
CA ARG A 188 -43.49 -6.22 -11.59
C ARG A 188 -44.07 -5.63 -12.87
N SER A 189 -43.65 -4.43 -13.29
CA SER A 189 -44.22 -3.78 -14.48
C SER A 189 -43.39 -3.94 -15.77
N ARG A 190 -42.25 -4.65 -15.73
CA ARG A 190 -41.38 -4.84 -16.91
C ARG A 190 -41.23 -6.29 -17.38
N LEU A 191 -42.14 -7.18 -16.98
CA LEU A 191 -42.19 -8.57 -17.48
C LEU A 191 -42.99 -8.76 -18.78
N ALA A 192 -43.39 -7.68 -19.47
CA ALA A 192 -44.18 -7.78 -20.70
C ALA A 192 -43.37 -7.76 -22.01
N ALA A 193 -42.06 -7.57 -21.99
CA ALA A 193 -41.28 -7.54 -23.23
C ALA A 193 -39.80 -7.93 -23.02
N LEU A 194 -39.51 -9.24 -23.02
CA LEU A 194 -38.17 -9.74 -23.30
C LEU A 194 -38.22 -10.67 -24.51
N PRO A 195 -37.42 -10.39 -25.58
CA PRO A 195 -37.27 -11.30 -26.71
C PRO A 195 -36.45 -12.53 -26.33
N SER A 196 -36.89 -13.66 -26.84
CA SER A 196 -36.45 -15.03 -26.55
C SER A 196 -35.07 -15.41 -27.12
N THR A 197 -34.01 -14.61 -26.92
CA THR A 197 -32.71 -14.83 -27.61
C THR A 197 -31.49 -14.93 -26.70
N LEU A 198 -31.65 -15.36 -25.44
CA LEU A 198 -30.53 -15.57 -24.51
C LEU A 198 -30.53 -17.01 -23.99
N SER A 199 -30.28 -17.97 -24.89
CA SER A 199 -30.11 -19.38 -24.52
C SER A 199 -28.71 -19.94 -24.85
N TRP A 200 -27.83 -19.20 -25.54
CA TRP A 200 -26.61 -19.79 -26.11
C TRP A 200 -25.29 -19.32 -25.45
N SER A 201 -25.29 -18.23 -24.69
CA SER A 201 -24.06 -17.68 -24.08
C SER A 201 -23.61 -18.43 -22.81
N VAL A 202 -24.54 -18.99 -22.04
CA VAL A 202 -24.21 -19.73 -20.80
C VAL A 202 -23.54 -21.09 -21.12
N GLY A 203 -23.90 -21.72 -22.25
CA GLY A 203 -23.27 -22.98 -22.68
C GLY A 203 -21.81 -22.82 -23.08
N LEU A 204 -21.43 -21.69 -23.68
CA LEU A 204 -20.07 -21.48 -24.19
C LEU A 204 -19.04 -21.31 -23.06
N MET A 205 -19.41 -20.61 -21.98
CA MET A 205 -18.50 -20.39 -20.84
C MET A 205 -18.24 -21.68 -20.04
N ALA A 206 -19.24 -22.54 -19.89
CA ALA A 206 -19.07 -23.84 -19.23
C ALA A 206 -18.14 -24.79 -20.01
N ALA A 207 -18.19 -24.75 -21.35
CA ALA A 207 -17.32 -25.56 -22.19
C ALA A 207 -15.84 -25.15 -22.11
N VAL A 208 -15.55 -23.84 -22.09
CA VAL A 208 -14.17 -23.34 -21.97
C VAL A 208 -13.54 -23.71 -20.63
N ALA A 209 -14.31 -23.62 -19.53
CA ALA A 209 -13.83 -23.99 -18.19
C ALA A 209 -13.52 -25.49 -18.08
N MET A 210 -14.37 -26.37 -18.64
CA MET A 210 -14.11 -27.81 -18.64
C MET A 210 -12.87 -28.19 -19.46
N PHE A 211 -12.63 -27.53 -20.60
CA PHE A 211 -11.46 -27.81 -21.43
C PHE A 211 -10.16 -27.40 -20.74
N GLY A 212 -10.14 -26.24 -20.06
CA GLY A 212 -8.99 -25.79 -19.28
C GLY A 212 -8.63 -26.74 -18.14
N PHE A 213 -9.64 -27.27 -17.43
CA PHE A 213 -9.43 -28.22 -16.34
C PHE A 213 -8.87 -29.57 -16.83
N LEU A 214 -9.36 -30.09 -17.96
CA LEU A 214 -8.85 -31.33 -18.55
C LEU A 214 -7.38 -31.19 -19.01
N VAL A 215 -7.00 -30.04 -19.59
CA VAL A 215 -5.59 -29.78 -19.96
C VAL A 215 -4.68 -29.74 -18.73
N LEU A 216 -5.12 -29.15 -17.62
CA LEU A 216 -4.35 -29.13 -16.36
C LEU A 216 -4.18 -30.54 -15.77
N LEU A 217 -5.24 -31.36 -15.78
CA LEU A 217 -5.16 -32.75 -15.34
C LEU A 217 -4.22 -33.59 -16.21
N ALA A 218 -4.26 -33.41 -17.53
CA ALA A 218 -3.37 -34.10 -18.46
C ALA A 218 -1.90 -33.71 -18.24
N ARG A 219 -1.60 -32.43 -18.02
CA ARG A 219 -0.22 -31.96 -17.72
C ARG A 219 0.28 -32.51 -16.38
N ARG A 220 -0.56 -32.51 -15.35
CA ARG A 220 -0.21 -33.06 -14.03
C ARG A 220 0.05 -34.57 -14.10
N TRP A 221 -0.76 -35.29 -14.87
CA TRP A 221 -0.56 -36.73 -15.07
C TRP A 221 0.70 -37.05 -15.87
N ALA A 222 1.02 -36.27 -16.91
CA ALA A 222 2.28 -36.40 -17.65
C ALA A 222 3.51 -36.17 -16.75
N ALA A 223 3.49 -35.14 -15.90
CA ALA A 223 4.57 -34.87 -14.95
C ALA A 223 4.74 -35.96 -13.87
N SER A 224 3.67 -36.70 -13.55
CA SER A 224 3.74 -37.81 -12.58
C SER A 224 4.39 -39.08 -13.14
N ARG A 225 4.68 -39.13 -14.44
CA ARG A 225 5.26 -40.29 -15.13
C ARG A 225 6.76 -40.20 -15.35
N ASP A 226 7.44 -39.12 -14.93
CA ASP A 226 8.90 -39.07 -15.04
C ASP A 226 9.54 -40.05 -14.04
N PRO A 227 10.21 -41.12 -14.50
CA PRO A 227 10.92 -42.05 -13.64
C PRO A 227 12.30 -41.45 -13.32
N VAL A 228 12.34 -40.41 -12.49
CA VAL A 228 13.60 -39.83 -11.96
C VAL A 228 14.13 -40.66 -10.79
N GLY A 229 14.18 -41.99 -10.98
CA GLY A 229 14.64 -42.95 -9.97
C GLY A 229 15.79 -43.83 -10.43
N ALA A 230 16.39 -43.57 -11.60
CA ALA A 230 17.41 -44.46 -12.16
C ALA A 230 18.50 -43.70 -12.92
N ARG A 231 19.29 -42.85 -12.24
CA ARG A 231 20.64 -42.49 -12.70
C ARG A 231 21.48 -41.84 -11.58
N ARG A 232 22.42 -42.65 -11.06
CA ARG A 232 23.78 -42.30 -10.57
C ARG A 232 23.83 -41.37 -9.34
N LEU A 233 24.33 -41.73 -8.16
CA LEU A 233 25.19 -42.84 -7.71
C LEU A 233 26.47 -43.03 -8.54
N ILE A 234 27.09 -41.95 -8.99
CA ILE A 234 28.52 -41.83 -9.30
C ILE A 234 28.88 -40.36 -8.95
N ASP A 235 30.09 -40.12 -8.46
CA ASP A 235 30.65 -38.83 -8.01
C ASP A 235 30.54 -38.59 -6.48
N ALA A 236 30.94 -39.62 -5.75
CA ALA A 236 31.88 -39.41 -4.64
C ALA A 236 33.29 -39.50 -5.23
N ASP A 237 34.20 -38.66 -4.71
CA ASP A 237 35.67 -38.76 -4.79
C ASP A 237 36.40 -37.91 -5.85
N SER A 238 36.73 -36.69 -5.44
CA SER A 238 37.98 -35.97 -5.73
C SER A 238 37.90 -34.65 -4.93
N GLY A 239 38.66 -34.40 -3.86
CA GLY A 239 40.09 -34.62 -3.74
C GLY A 239 40.83 -33.34 -4.17
N GLU A 240 41.77 -32.91 -3.33
CA GLU A 240 42.82 -31.89 -3.54
C GLU A 240 42.40 -30.41 -3.42
N GLU A 241 42.83 -29.63 -2.42
CA GLU A 241 44.19 -29.27 -1.93
C GLU A 241 44.75 -28.02 -2.63
N LEU A 242 45.42 -27.18 -1.82
CA LEU A 242 46.40 -26.13 -2.11
C LEU A 242 45.98 -24.65 -2.13
N SER A 243 46.54 -23.99 -1.09
CA SER A 243 47.10 -22.62 -0.98
C SER A 243 46.25 -21.52 -0.38
#